data_AF-N8V6S9-F1
#
_entry.id   AF-N8V6S9-F1
#
_cell.length_a   1.000
_cell.length_b   1.000
_cell.length_c   1.000
_cell.angle_alpha   90.00
_cell.angle_beta   90.00
_cell.angle_gamma   90.00
#
_symmetry.space_group_name_H-M   'P 1'
#
loop_
_entity.id
_entity.type
_entity.pdbx_description
1 polymer ?
#
loop_
_entity_poly.entity_id
_entity_poly.type
_entity_poly.pdbx_seq_one_letter_code
_entity_poly.pdbx_strand_id
1 'polypeptide(L)'
;MASEVNFVWNYVNDLCFKHLQRKQQFFSAYDIAKYTKGTSKECNLHSQTIQAVTEELVTRRKQFKKAKLKWRVNNKKSARRSLGWIPFKKVAIKYADGYVQYGKHQFKLWDSYG
;
A
#
# COMPACT_ATOMS: atom_id res chain seq x y z
N MET A 1 -9.75 5.93 -0.96
CA MET A 1 -8.96 4.67 -0.91
C MET A 1 -7.53 4.80 -1.46
N ALA A 2 -7.33 5.21 -2.72
CA ALA A 2 -5.98 5.29 -3.30
C ALA A 2 -5.10 6.38 -2.66
N SER A 3 -5.69 7.50 -2.26
CA SER A 3 -4.98 8.59 -1.57
C SER A 3 -4.41 8.19 -0.21
N GLU A 4 -5.14 7.33 0.50
CA GLU A 4 -4.87 6.81 1.82
C GLU A 4 -3.77 5.74 1.73
N VAL A 5 -3.81 4.90 0.70
CA VAL A 5 -2.70 3.99 0.35
C VAL A 5 -1.42 4.78 0.08
N ASN A 6 -1.53 5.89 -0.67
CA ASN A 6 -0.39 6.75 -0.94
C ASN A 6 0.14 7.42 0.33
N PHE A 7 -0.74 7.76 1.27
CA PHE A 7 -0.35 8.29 2.59
C PHE A 7 0.42 7.24 3.39
N VAL A 8 -0.11 6.01 3.52
CA VAL A 8 0.57 4.89 4.21
C VAL A 8 1.93 4.61 3.56
N TRP A 9 2.00 4.58 2.22
CA TRP A 9 3.26 4.40 1.50
C TRP A 9 4.29 5.48 1.85
N ASN A 10 3.89 6.75 1.81
CA ASN A 10 4.79 7.86 2.12
C ASN A 10 5.23 7.83 3.59
N TYR A 11 4.32 7.55 4.53
CA TYR A 11 4.65 7.41 5.95
C TYR A 11 5.70 6.31 6.18
N VAL A 12 5.47 5.11 5.66
CA VAL A 12 6.39 3.98 5.81
C VAL A 12 7.74 4.27 5.13
N ASN A 13 7.73 4.87 3.94
CA ASN A 13 8.96 5.23 3.23
C ASN A 13 9.80 6.24 4.03
N ASP A 14 9.17 7.24 4.64
CA ASP A 14 9.84 8.21 5.51
C ASP A 14 10.39 7.58 6.79
N LEU A 15 9.57 6.74 7.45
CA LEU A 15 9.94 6.01 8.66
C LEU A 15 11.15 5.11 8.42
N CYS A 16 11.15 4.34 7.34
CA CYS A 16 12.29 3.50 6.93
C CYS A 16 13.54 4.33 6.67
N PHE A 17 13.40 5.48 6.02
CA PHE A 17 14.53 6.34 5.69
C PHE A 17 15.13 6.99 6.94
N LYS A 18 14.31 7.50 7.85
CA LYS A 18 14.77 8.06 9.14
C LYS A 18 15.44 7.01 10.02
N HIS A 19 14.92 5.78 10.03
CA HIS A 19 15.54 4.69 10.78
C HIS A 19 16.91 4.31 10.20
N LEU A 20 17.01 4.22 8.87
CA LEU A 20 18.29 3.98 8.19
C LEU A 20 19.33 5.05 8.55
N GLN A 21 18.95 6.33 8.53
CA GLN A 21 19.87 7.42 8.89
C GLN A 21 20.40 7.30 10.33
N ARG A 22 19.54 6.88 11.27
CA ARG A 22 19.88 6.80 12.70
C ARG A 22 20.66 5.53 13.09
N LYS A 23 20.26 4.38 12.56
CA LYS A 23 20.79 3.07 12.97
C LYS A 23 21.63 2.36 11.90
N GLN A 24 21.67 2.90 10.68
CA GLN A 24 22.31 2.27 9.52
C GLN A 24 21.77 0.85 9.23
N GLN A 25 20.55 0.58 9.68
CA GLN A 25 19.86 -0.69 9.51
C GLN A 25 18.58 -0.51 8.71
N PHE A 26 18.22 -1.53 7.94
CA PHE A 26 16.98 -1.53 7.18
C PHE A 26 15.86 -2.24 7.94
N PHE A 27 14.66 -1.67 7.91
CA PHE A 27 13.49 -2.37 8.40
C PHE A 27 13.09 -3.55 7.52
N SER A 28 12.65 -4.62 8.19
CA SER A 28 11.83 -5.68 7.60
C SER A 28 10.35 -5.28 7.57
N ALA A 29 9.53 -6.03 6.83
CA ALA A 29 8.08 -5.81 6.83
C ALA A 29 7.46 -6.02 8.23
N TYR A 30 8.02 -6.95 9.03
CA TYR A 30 7.57 -7.24 10.39
C TYR A 30 7.86 -6.09 11.37
N ASP A 31 9.01 -5.43 11.22
CA ASP A 31 9.34 -4.29 12.08
C ASP A 31 8.40 -3.12 11.83
N ILE A 32 8.06 -2.87 10.57
CA ILE A 32 7.14 -1.81 10.15
C ILE A 32 5.72 -2.08 10.68
N ALA A 33 5.30 -3.35 10.75
CA ALA A 33 3.96 -3.73 11.21
C ALA A 33 3.65 -3.23 12.64
N LYS A 34 4.67 -3.06 13.49
CA LYS A 34 4.51 -2.48 14.84
C LYS A 34 4.10 -1.00 14.78
N TYR A 35 4.63 -0.26 13.80
CA TYR A 35 4.38 1.18 13.61
C TYR A 35 3.10 1.49 12.83
N THR A 36 2.57 0.51 12.08
CA THR A 36 1.31 0.66 11.33
C THR A 36 0.11 0.03 12.04
N LYS A 37 0.28 -0.40 13.29
CA LYS A 37 -0.80 -0.93 14.12
C LYS A 37 -1.81 0.19 14.41
N GLY A 38 -3.09 -0.06 14.13
CA GLY A 38 -4.17 0.91 14.34
C GLY A 38 -4.44 1.83 13.16
N THR A 39 -3.53 1.96 12.20
CA THR A 39 -3.69 2.81 11.00
C THR A 39 -4.93 2.46 10.16
N SER A 40 -5.43 1.22 10.26
CA SER A 40 -6.66 0.79 9.61
C SER A 40 -7.88 1.64 10.00
N LYS A 41 -7.98 2.07 11.27
CA LYS A 41 -9.08 2.91 11.75
C LYS A 41 -8.97 4.35 11.22
N GLU A 42 -7.76 4.90 11.26
CA GLU A 42 -7.49 6.29 10.83
C GLU A 42 -7.62 6.49 9.32
N CYS A 43 -7.13 5.53 8.53
CA CYS A 43 -7.13 5.63 7.08
C CYS A 43 -8.35 4.99 6.41
N ASN A 44 -9.29 4.42 7.19
CA ASN A 44 -10.43 3.63 6.69
C ASN A 44 -10.01 2.60 5.62
N LEU A 45 -8.87 1.93 5.85
CA LEU A 45 -8.30 0.91 4.97
C LEU A 45 -8.36 -0.44 5.68
N HIS A 46 -8.57 -1.50 4.91
CA HIS A 46 -8.49 -2.85 5.45
C HIS A 46 -7.05 -3.15 5.92
N SER A 47 -6.92 -3.82 7.07
CA SER A 47 -5.62 -4.07 7.71
C SER A 47 -4.65 -4.84 6.79
N GLN A 48 -5.16 -5.80 6.02
CA GLN A 48 -4.35 -6.58 5.08
C GLN A 48 -3.82 -5.73 3.91
N THR A 49 -4.52 -4.65 3.54
CA THR A 49 -4.05 -3.68 2.53
C THR A 49 -2.83 -2.96 3.04
N ILE A 50 -2.85 -2.51 4.29
CA ILE A 50 -1.71 -1.83 4.91
C ILE A 50 -0.51 -2.77 4.97
N GLN A 51 -0.73 -4.04 5.35
CA GLN A 51 0.32 -5.06 5.31
C GLN A 51 0.88 -5.26 3.90
N ALA A 52 0.01 -5.40 2.90
CA ALA A 52 0.43 -5.54 1.50
C ALA A 52 1.26 -4.33 1.03
N VAL A 53 0.86 -3.10 1.39
CA VAL A 53 1.63 -1.87 1.10
C VAL A 53 3.02 -1.94 1.73
N THR A 54 3.14 -2.37 2.98
CA THR A 54 4.44 -2.46 3.67
C THR A 54 5.35 -3.53 3.07
N GLU A 55 4.81 -4.71 2.77
CA GLU A 55 5.54 -5.81 2.13
C GLU A 55 6.05 -5.39 0.75
N GLU A 56 5.18 -4.78 -0.04
CA GLU A 56 5.48 -4.32 -1.37
C GLU A 56 6.56 -3.21 -1.36
N LEU A 57 6.49 -2.27 -0.41
CA LEU A 57 7.55 -1.26 -0.25
C LEU A 57 8.90 -1.92 0.04
N VAL A 58 8.96 -2.89 0.94
CA VAL A 58 10.20 -3.62 1.27
C VAL A 58 10.72 -4.40 0.06
N THR A 59 9.83 -5.09 -0.66
CA THR A 59 10.17 -5.85 -1.87
C THR A 59 10.74 -4.95 -2.95
N ARG A 60 10.08 -3.84 -3.27
CA ARG A 60 10.57 -2.88 -4.28
C ARG A 60 11.87 -2.21 -3.86
N ARG A 61 12.02 -1.88 -2.58
CA ARG A 61 13.27 -1.33 -2.04
C ARG A 61 14.45 -2.28 -2.28
N LYS A 62 14.27 -3.58 -2.00
CA LYS A 62 15.27 -4.63 -2.24
C LYS A 62 15.53 -4.82 -3.73
N GLN A 63 14.48 -4.95 -4.54
CA GLN A 63 14.55 -5.15 -5.99
C GLN A 63 15.37 -4.03 -6.67
N PHE A 64 15.08 -2.78 -6.34
CA PHE A 64 15.74 -1.62 -6.95
C PHE A 64 17.02 -1.17 -6.23
N LYS A 65 17.41 -1.85 -5.14
CA LYS A 65 18.59 -1.52 -4.31
C LYS A 65 18.65 -0.05 -3.89
N LYS A 66 17.51 0.52 -3.49
CA LYS A 66 17.42 1.94 -3.08
C LYS A 66 17.26 2.08 -1.58
N ALA A 67 17.83 3.14 -1.01
CA ALA A 67 17.57 3.50 0.39
C ALA A 67 16.14 4.05 0.59
N LYS A 68 15.63 4.78 -0.41
CA LYS A 68 14.32 5.44 -0.39
C LYS A 68 13.65 5.32 -1.76
N LEU A 69 12.34 5.05 -1.75
CA LEU A 69 11.54 5.01 -2.98
C LEU A 69 10.92 6.38 -3.29
N LYS A 70 10.45 6.57 -4.54
CA LYS A 70 9.76 7.82 -4.92
C LYS A 70 8.49 8.02 -4.09
N TRP A 71 8.22 9.27 -3.76
CA TRP A 71 6.98 9.68 -3.12
C TRP A 71 5.79 9.48 -4.05
N ARG A 72 4.65 9.16 -3.45
CA ARG A 72 3.37 9.10 -4.16
C ARG A 72 2.61 10.41 -4.00
N VAL A 73 2.00 10.87 -5.09
CA VAL A 73 1.40 12.22 -5.18
C VAL A 73 -0.08 12.11 -5.51
N ASN A 74 -0.91 12.80 -4.73
CA ASN A 74 -2.38 12.77 -4.85
C ASN A 74 -2.98 13.96 -5.62
N ASN A 75 -2.19 14.99 -5.96
CA ASN A 75 -2.70 16.20 -6.60
C ASN A 75 -3.34 15.89 -7.96
N LYS A 76 -4.65 16.08 -8.07
CA LYS A 76 -5.45 15.79 -9.27
C LYS A 76 -5.05 16.64 -10.48
N LYS A 77 -4.52 17.85 -10.26
CA LYS A 77 -4.12 18.78 -11.32
C LYS A 77 -2.67 18.57 -11.80
N SER A 78 -1.92 17.68 -11.15
CA SER A 78 -0.51 17.44 -11.49
C SER A 78 -0.36 16.29 -12.48
N ALA A 79 0.41 16.50 -13.55
CA ALA A 79 0.82 15.42 -14.45
C ALA A 79 1.65 14.32 -13.74
N ARG A 80 2.19 14.60 -12.54
CA ARG A 80 2.95 13.62 -11.73
C ARG A 80 2.07 12.83 -10.76
N ARG A 81 0.75 12.92 -10.86
CA ARG A 81 -0.19 12.21 -10.00
C ARG A 81 0.07 10.70 -10.07
N SER A 82 0.13 10.06 -8.91
CA SER A 82 0.26 8.61 -8.84
C SER A 82 -1.05 7.95 -9.28
N LEU A 83 -0.93 6.86 -10.02
CA LEU A 83 -2.06 6.03 -10.44
C LEU A 83 -2.79 5.46 -9.22
N GLY A 84 -4.06 5.09 -9.41
CA GLY A 84 -4.93 4.50 -8.39
C GLY A 84 -4.57 3.06 -8.01
N TRP A 85 -3.28 2.75 -7.93
CA TRP A 85 -2.80 1.41 -7.62
C TRP A 85 -2.93 1.12 -6.11
N ILE A 86 -3.60 0.02 -5.80
CA ILE A 86 -3.91 -0.43 -4.44
C ILE A 86 -3.45 -1.89 -4.34
N PRO A 87 -2.38 -2.20 -3.57
CA PRO A 87 -1.96 -3.56 -3.36
C PRO A 87 -2.87 -4.23 -2.32
N PHE A 88 -3.16 -5.52 -2.52
CA PHE A 88 -4.05 -6.29 -1.66
C PHE A 88 -3.56 -7.74 -1.55
N LYS A 89 -3.98 -8.43 -0.50
CA LYS A 89 -3.80 -9.89 -0.35
C LYS A 89 -5.03 -10.60 -0.89
N LYS A 90 -4.86 -11.83 -1.41
CA LYS A 90 -5.97 -12.67 -1.92
C LYS A 90 -7.13 -12.78 -0.91
N VAL A 91 -6.80 -12.92 0.38
CA VAL A 91 -7.78 -13.05 1.47
C VAL A 91 -8.67 -11.80 1.64
N ALA A 92 -8.22 -10.64 1.18
CA ALA A 92 -8.99 -9.39 1.26
C ALA A 92 -10.01 -9.22 0.12
N ILE A 93 -10.02 -10.13 -0.86
CA ILE A 93 -10.89 -10.08 -2.02
C ILE A 93 -11.84 -11.27 -2.01
N LYS A 94 -13.10 -10.99 -2.33
CA LYS A 94 -14.07 -12.02 -2.71
C LYS A 94 -14.37 -11.87 -4.19
N TYR A 95 -14.36 -12.99 -4.90
CA TYR A 95 -14.84 -13.06 -6.27
C TYR A 95 -16.13 -13.89 -6.25
N ALA A 96 -17.19 -13.33 -6.83
CA ALA A 96 -18.48 -13.99 -6.97
C ALA A 96 -19.19 -13.39 -8.19
N ASP A 97 -19.88 -14.22 -8.98
CA ASP A 97 -20.83 -13.80 -10.02
C ASP A 97 -20.40 -12.58 -10.86
N GLY A 98 -19.22 -12.65 -11.49
CA GLY A 98 -18.71 -11.58 -12.36
C GLY A 98 -18.24 -10.31 -11.64
N TYR A 99 -18.20 -10.27 -10.30
CA TYR A 99 -17.69 -9.12 -9.54
C TYR A 99 -16.57 -9.49 -8.55
N VAL A 100 -15.66 -8.54 -8.37
CA VAL A 100 -14.67 -8.52 -7.29
C VAL A 100 -15.15 -7.58 -6.21
N GLN A 101 -15.39 -8.12 -5.02
CA GLN A 101 -15.62 -7.34 -3.83
C GLN A 101 -14.32 -7.12 -3.07
N TYR A 102 -14.03 -5.85 -2.78
CA TYR A 102 -12.91 -5.42 -1.96
C TYR A 102 -13.39 -4.44 -0.89
N GLY A 103 -13.31 -4.86 0.37
CA GLY A 103 -13.94 -4.14 1.48
C GLY A 103 -15.46 -4.02 1.25
N LYS A 104 -15.97 -2.79 1.26
CA LYS A 104 -17.40 -2.47 1.01
C LYS A 104 -17.68 -2.09 -0.45
N HIS A 105 -16.69 -2.18 -1.33
CA HIS A 105 -16.84 -1.82 -2.74
C HIS A 105 -16.91 -3.06 -3.60
N GLN A 106 -17.83 -3.06 -4.56
CA GLN A 106 -17.94 -4.08 -5.60
C GLN A 106 -17.47 -3.49 -6.93
N PHE A 107 -16.61 -4.22 -7.61
CA PHE A 107 -16.10 -3.91 -8.93
C PHE A 107 -16.60 -4.99 -9.87
N LYS A 108 -17.47 -4.62 -10.81
CA LYS A 108 -17.90 -5.53 -11.87
C LYS A 108 -16.73 -5.78 -12.80
N LEU A 109 -16.45 -7.04 -13.08
CA LEU A 109 -15.55 -7.43 -14.15
C LEU A 109 -16.38 -7.81 -15.35
N TRP A 110 -15.78 -7.61 -16.50
CA TRP A 110 -16.21 -8.32 -17.68
C TRP A 110 -15.51 -9.68 -17.64
N ASP A 111 -16.27 -10.74 -17.42
CA ASP A 111 -15.80 -12.09 -17.68
C ASP A 111 -16.44 -12.61 -18.97
N SER A 112 -15.81 -13.60 -19.57
CA SER A 112 -16.28 -14.21 -20.82
C SER A 112 -17.54 -15.06 -20.65
N TYR A 113 -18.11 -15.12 -19.45
CA TYR A 113 -19.22 -16.00 -19.08
C TYR A 113 -20.50 -15.25 -18.65
N GLY A 114 -20.45 -13.94 -18.41
CA GLY A 114 -21.61 -13.06 -18.23
C GLY A 114 -21.60 -12.26 -16.94
#